data_AF-A6L502-F1
#
_entry.id   AF-A6L502-F1
#
_cell.length_a   1.000
_cell.length_b   1.000
_cell.length_c   1.000
_cell.angle_alpha   90.00
_cell.angle_beta   90.00
_cell.angle_gamma   90.00
#
_symmetry.space_group_name_H-M   'P 1'
#
loop_
_entity.id
_entity.type
_entity.pdbx_description
1 polymer ?
#
loop_
_entity_poly.entity_id
_entity_poly.type
_entity_poly.pdbx_seq_one_letter_code
_entity_poly.pdbx_strand_id
1 'polypeptide(L)'
;MKFKFLAFILIAFSINLYADEYKFDYAVIDNEKVTTVSASNITAHLISESKATVTYKNETVTLISKDGYEYKGFGESGVVIVSNRVNGVLSRITIGGTFRGQTVILVYKRINSK
;
A
#
# COMPACT_ATOMS: atom_id res chain seq x y z
N MET A 1 -13.13 -23.31 40.73
CA MET A 1 -13.50 -23.24 39.30
C MET A 1 -14.22 -21.93 39.07
N LYS A 2 -13.66 -21.06 38.22
CA LYS A 2 -14.27 -20.62 36.94
C LYS A 2 -15.30 -19.49 37.10
N PHE A 3 -15.42 -18.45 36.26
CA PHE A 3 -14.82 -18.04 34.99
C PHE A 3 -15.30 -16.56 34.76
N LYS A 4 -14.66 -15.84 33.83
CA LYS A 4 -15.29 -14.92 32.86
C LYS A 4 -15.53 -13.43 33.12
N PHE A 5 -15.05 -12.78 34.18
CA PHE A 5 -15.33 -11.33 34.26
C PHE A 5 -14.53 -10.42 33.31
N LEU A 6 -13.45 -10.92 32.70
CA LEU A 6 -12.60 -10.07 31.85
C LEU A 6 -12.54 -10.51 30.38
N ALA A 7 -13.58 -11.22 29.90
CA ALA A 7 -13.80 -11.42 28.47
C ALA A 7 -14.37 -10.18 27.76
N PHE A 8 -14.75 -9.13 28.52
CA PHE A 8 -15.46 -7.97 27.97
C PHE A 8 -14.57 -6.79 27.54
N ILE A 9 -13.26 -6.80 27.84
CA ILE A 9 -12.30 -5.84 27.25
C ILE A 9 -11.82 -6.32 25.86
N LEU A 10 -12.27 -7.49 25.41
CA LEU A 10 -12.07 -7.96 24.04
C LEU A 10 -13.21 -7.53 23.10
N ILE A 11 -13.88 -6.42 23.41
CA ILE A 11 -14.43 -5.54 22.37
C ILE A 11 -13.27 -4.63 21.93
N ALA A 12 -12.11 -5.24 21.62
CA ALA A 12 -11.17 -4.66 20.70
C ALA A 12 -11.98 -4.56 19.42
N PHE A 13 -12.47 -3.35 19.15
CA PHE A 13 -13.02 -2.93 17.87
C PHE A 13 -12.21 -3.64 16.80
N SER A 14 -12.75 -4.73 16.28
CA SER A 14 -12.29 -5.34 15.05
C SER A 14 -12.82 -4.41 13.98
N ILE A 15 -12.24 -3.21 13.92
CA ILE A 15 -12.27 -2.39 12.73
C ILE A 15 -11.51 -3.22 11.70
N ASN A 16 -12.25 -4.11 11.04
CA ASN A 16 -11.97 -4.49 9.67
C ASN A 16 -12.08 -3.19 8.86
N LEU A 17 -11.07 -2.34 8.96
CA LEU A 17 -10.82 -1.32 7.95
C LEU A 17 -10.45 -2.12 6.72
N TYR A 18 -11.37 -2.15 5.76
CA TYR A 18 -11.13 -2.79 4.49
C TYR A 18 -9.85 -2.21 3.88
N ALA A 19 -8.97 -3.08 3.41
CA ALA A 19 -7.84 -2.65 2.62
C ALA A 19 -8.38 -2.02 1.32
N ASP A 20 -7.87 -0.83 0.99
CA ASP A 20 -8.16 -0.17 -0.26
C ASP A 20 -7.53 -0.96 -1.42
N GLU A 21 -8.27 -1.11 -2.50
CA GLU A 21 -7.80 -1.77 -3.72
C GLU A 21 -7.30 -0.76 -4.75
N TYR A 22 -6.24 -1.14 -5.47
CA TYR A 22 -5.64 -0.31 -6.51
C TYR A 22 -5.42 -1.14 -7.77
N LYS A 23 -5.79 -0.54 -8.90
CA LYS A 23 -5.51 -1.11 -10.21
C LYS A 23 -4.27 -0.49 -10.82
N PHE A 24 -3.59 -1.29 -11.63
CA PHE A 24 -2.52 -0.79 -12.48
C PHE A 24 -3.03 0.34 -13.41
N ASP A 25 -2.23 1.40 -13.56
CA ASP A 25 -2.50 2.53 -14.45
C ASP A 25 -1.49 2.55 -15.60
N TYR A 26 -0.21 2.71 -15.27
CA TYR A 26 0.89 2.67 -16.23
C TYR A 26 2.21 2.34 -15.54
N ALA A 27 3.21 2.02 -16.35
CA ALA A 27 4.59 1.88 -15.93
C ALA A 27 5.46 2.96 -16.58
N VAL A 28 6.60 3.24 -15.98
CA VAL A 28 7.71 3.95 -16.62
C VAL A 28 8.88 2.98 -16.68
N ILE A 29 9.38 2.72 -17.89
CA ILE A 29 10.52 1.84 -18.18
C ILE A 29 11.44 2.61 -19.09
N ASP A 30 12.72 2.69 -18.74
CA ASP A 30 13.72 3.46 -19.52
C ASP A 30 13.25 4.89 -19.85
N ASN A 31 12.59 5.52 -18.87
CA ASN A 31 12.01 6.86 -18.93
C ASN A 31 10.81 7.01 -19.88
N GLU A 32 10.29 5.93 -20.43
CA GLU A 32 9.10 5.93 -21.30
C GLU A 32 7.87 5.40 -20.56
N LYS A 33 6.72 6.05 -20.78
CA LYS A 33 5.44 5.60 -20.24
C LYS A 33 4.92 4.41 -21.04
N VAL A 34 4.74 3.26 -20.38
CA VAL A 34 4.23 2.01 -20.96
C VAL A 34 2.92 1.62 -20.29
N THR A 35 1.89 1.30 -21.07
CA THR A 35 0.57 0.91 -20.55
C THR A 35 0.26 -0.58 -20.70
N THR A 36 1.12 -1.34 -21.38
CA THR A 36 0.90 -2.76 -21.74
C THR A 36 1.82 -3.71 -20.99
N VAL A 37 1.99 -3.51 -19.67
CA VAL A 37 2.76 -4.44 -18.83
C VAL A 37 1.82 -5.36 -18.07
N SER A 38 2.27 -6.59 -17.80
CA SER A 38 1.55 -7.52 -16.92
C SER A 38 1.85 -7.18 -15.46
N ALA A 39 0.98 -6.40 -14.84
CA ALA A 39 1.07 -6.03 -13.43
C ALA A 39 -0.23 -6.37 -12.69
N SER A 40 -0.11 -7.08 -11.56
CA SER A 40 -1.25 -7.41 -10.71
C SER A 40 -1.74 -6.17 -9.96
N ASN A 41 -3.04 -6.12 -9.67
CA ASN A 41 -3.61 -5.19 -8.71
C ASN A 41 -3.01 -5.40 -7.32
N ILE A 42 -3.07 -4.35 -6.50
CA ILE A 42 -2.49 -4.35 -5.14
C ILE A 42 -3.53 -3.87 -4.14
N THR A 43 -3.25 -4.15 -2.86
CA THR A 43 -4.03 -3.64 -1.74
C THR A 43 -3.16 -2.77 -0.84
N ALA A 44 -3.77 -1.78 -0.21
CA ALA A 44 -3.13 -0.97 0.80
C ALA A 44 -4.05 -0.72 1.97
N HIS A 45 -3.47 -0.61 3.16
CA HIS A 45 -4.22 -0.39 4.38
C HIS A 45 -3.60 0.74 5.17
N LEU A 46 -4.38 1.80 5.41
CA LEU A 46 -3.98 2.89 6.29
C LEU A 46 -4.15 2.45 7.75
N ILE A 47 -3.04 2.33 8.48
CA ILE A 47 -3.03 1.88 9.88
C ILE A 47 -3.22 3.08 10.82
N SER A 48 -2.59 4.21 10.51
CA SER A 48 -2.69 5.45 11.26
C SER A 48 -2.35 6.64 10.36
N GLU A 49 -2.41 7.86 10.90
CA GLU A 49 -1.99 9.06 10.18
C GLU A 49 -0.54 9.00 9.70
N SER A 50 0.35 8.27 10.36
CA SER A 50 1.77 8.19 10.00
C SER A 50 2.21 6.82 9.49
N LYS A 51 1.29 5.86 9.37
CA LYS A 51 1.63 4.47 9.02
C LYS A 51 0.60 3.83 8.09
N ALA A 52 1.10 3.15 7.07
CA ALA A 52 0.29 2.34 6.17
C ALA A 52 1.02 1.04 5.80
N THR A 53 0.32 0.10 5.20
CA THR A 53 0.91 -1.07 4.55
C THR A 53 0.46 -1.15 3.10
N VAL A 54 1.33 -1.64 2.24
CA VAL A 54 1.01 -1.98 0.85
C VAL A 54 1.45 -3.41 0.61
N THR A 55 0.56 -4.23 0.09
CA THR A 55 0.88 -5.60 -0.31
C THR A 55 1.04 -5.67 -1.82
N TYR A 56 2.26 -5.93 -2.28
CA TYR A 56 2.59 -6.13 -3.69
C TYR A 56 3.07 -7.56 -3.89
N LYS A 57 2.37 -8.31 -4.75
CA LYS A 57 2.54 -9.76 -4.90
C LYS A 57 2.36 -10.44 -3.53
N ASN A 58 3.43 -11.00 -2.97
CA ASN A 58 3.44 -11.69 -1.67
C ASN A 58 4.23 -10.92 -0.62
N GLU A 59 4.64 -9.67 -0.91
CA GLU A 59 5.43 -8.84 -0.04
C GLU A 59 4.57 -7.71 0.54
N THR A 60 4.53 -7.59 1.86
CA THR A 60 3.85 -6.48 2.54
C THR A 60 4.88 -5.49 3.05
N VAL A 61 4.89 -4.30 2.45
CA VAL A 61 5.80 -3.22 2.81
C VAL A 61 5.09 -2.27 3.78
N THR A 62 5.74 -1.97 4.90
CA THR A 62 5.27 -0.91 5.82
C THR A 62 5.74 0.44 5.31
N LEU A 63 4.81 1.37 5.14
CA LEU A 63 5.09 2.76 4.78
C LEU A 63 4.99 3.65 6.01
N ILE A 64 5.94 4.56 6.16
CA ILE A 64 5.98 5.57 7.21
C ILE A 64 5.84 6.96 6.58
N SER A 65 5.06 7.82 7.22
CA SER A 65 4.93 9.23 6.88
C SER A 65 5.44 10.09 8.03
N LYS A 66 6.18 11.15 7.68
CA LYS A 66 6.66 12.17 8.64
C LYS A 66 5.65 13.30 8.84
N ASP A 67 4.80 13.55 7.84
CA ASP A 67 3.92 14.71 7.75
C ASP A 67 2.43 14.34 7.67
N GLY A 68 2.11 13.05 7.57
CA GLY A 68 0.75 12.53 7.39
C GLY A 68 0.23 12.57 5.96
N TYR A 69 1.05 13.05 5.00
CA TYR A 69 0.68 13.21 3.61
C TYR A 69 1.47 12.27 2.70
N GLU A 70 2.79 12.26 2.80
CA GLU A 70 3.66 11.41 1.99
C GLU A 70 4.11 10.18 2.78
N TYR A 71 3.90 8.99 2.21
CA TYR A 71 4.23 7.70 2.82
C TYR A 71 5.31 7.02 1.99
N LYS A 72 6.37 6.56 2.66
CA LYS A 72 7.49 5.88 2.01
C LYS A 72 7.86 4.60 2.75
N GLY A 73 8.21 3.56 2.01
CA GLY A 73 8.67 2.29 2.57
C GLY A 73 9.56 1.53 1.59
N PHE A 74 10.36 0.62 2.15
CA PHE A 74 11.32 -0.19 1.42
C PHE A 74 10.99 -1.66 1.64
N GLY A 75 10.87 -2.39 0.54
CA GLY A 75 10.72 -3.84 0.56
C GLY A 75 12.05 -4.57 0.66
N GLU A 76 12.01 -5.81 1.15
CA GLU A 76 13.14 -6.74 1.18
C GLU A 76 13.63 -7.08 -0.23
N SER A 77 12.75 -7.03 -1.23
CA SER A 77 13.12 -7.24 -2.65
C SER A 77 13.83 -6.03 -3.28
N GLY A 78 14.13 -4.99 -2.50
CA GLY A 78 14.75 -3.75 -2.99
C GLY A 78 13.77 -2.80 -3.67
N VAL A 79 12.47 -3.07 -3.59
CA VAL A 79 11.43 -2.15 -4.08
C VAL A 79 11.27 -0.96 -3.14
N VAL A 80 11.01 0.21 -3.72
CA VAL A 80 10.66 1.43 -3.00
C VAL A 80 9.20 1.75 -3.29
N ILE A 81 8.40 1.91 -2.26
CA ILE A 81 6.98 2.26 -2.40
C ILE A 81 6.75 3.67 -1.85
N VAL A 82 6.11 4.50 -2.67
CA VAL A 82 5.72 5.86 -2.33
C VAL A 82 4.22 6.03 -2.58
N SER A 83 3.53 6.66 -1.63
CA SER A 83 2.11 6.98 -1.77
C SER A 83 1.81 8.33 -1.13
N ASN A 84 0.77 8.99 -1.63
CA ASN A 84 0.25 10.22 -1.02
C ASN A 84 -1.16 9.99 -0.48
N ARG A 85 -1.47 10.63 0.65
CA ARG A 85 -2.80 10.67 1.22
C ARG A 85 -3.55 11.92 0.79
N VAL A 86 -4.78 11.74 0.32
CA VAL A 86 -5.71 12.81 -0.06
C VAL A 86 -7.07 12.46 0.52
N ASN A 87 -7.73 13.39 1.22
CA ASN A 87 -9.06 13.17 1.81
C ASN A 87 -9.15 11.90 2.67
N GLY A 88 -8.13 11.65 3.50
CA GLY A 88 -8.14 10.54 4.45
C GLY A 88 -7.67 9.19 3.90
N VAL A 89 -7.44 9.07 2.59
CA VAL A 89 -7.16 7.81 1.88
C VAL A 89 -5.87 7.90 1.06
N LEU A 90 -5.20 6.77 0.83
CA LEU A 90 -4.06 6.75 -0.10
C LEU A 90 -4.60 6.91 -1.54
N SER A 91 -4.04 7.85 -2.31
CA SER A 91 -4.61 8.25 -3.61
C SER A 91 -3.99 7.48 -4.78
N ARG A 92 -2.66 7.41 -4.81
CA ARG A 92 -1.87 6.68 -5.80
C ARG A 92 -0.69 6.01 -5.11
N ILE A 93 -0.38 4.81 -5.57
CA ILE A 93 0.77 4.06 -5.10
C ILE A 93 1.75 3.93 -6.25
N THR A 94 3.00 4.30 -5.98
CA THR A 94 4.12 4.18 -6.92
C THR A 94 5.09 3.16 -6.36
N ILE A 95 5.44 2.15 -7.15
CA ILE A 95 6.40 1.12 -6.79
C ILE A 95 7.57 1.22 -7.75
N GLY A 96 8.73 1.64 -7.25
CA GLY A 96 9.98 1.67 -8.00
C GLY A 96 10.84 0.45 -7.66
N GLY A 97 11.56 -0.08 -8.65
CA GLY A 97 12.56 -1.12 -8.44
C GLY A 97 13.45 -1.30 -9.66
N THR A 98 14.50 -2.10 -9.50
CA THR A 98 15.38 -2.47 -10.60
C THR A 98 15.08 -3.91 -11.02
N PHE A 99 14.77 -4.13 -12.30
CA PHE A 99 14.54 -5.45 -12.87
C PHE A 99 15.49 -5.67 -14.04
N ARG A 100 16.38 -6.69 -13.92
CA ARG A 100 17.37 -7.03 -14.95
C ARG A 100 18.24 -5.84 -15.41
N GLY A 101 18.58 -4.93 -14.49
CA GLY A 101 19.37 -3.73 -14.77
C GLY A 101 18.59 -2.52 -15.29
N GLN A 102 17.28 -2.65 -15.50
CA GLN A 102 16.40 -1.54 -15.87
C GLN A 102 15.65 -1.01 -14.66
N THR A 103 15.52 0.31 -14.54
CA THR A 103 14.61 0.92 -13.56
C THR A 103 13.18 0.82 -14.07
N VAL A 104 12.32 0.20 -13.26
CA VAL A 104 10.90 0.04 -13.55
C VAL A 104 10.12 0.74 -12.44
N ILE A 105 9.20 1.61 -12.86
CA ILE A 105 8.27 2.28 -11.97
C ILE A 105 6.87 1.83 -12.34
N LEU A 106 6.13 1.24 -11.40
CA LEU A 106 4.72 0.89 -11.57
C LEU A 106 3.85 1.91 -10.84
N VAL A 107 2.85 2.45 -11.53
CA VAL A 107 1.90 3.41 -10.98
C VAL A 107 0.52 2.77 -10.90
N TYR A 108 -0.05 2.85 -9.71
CA TYR A 108 -1.33 2.29 -9.35
C TYR A 108 -2.31 3.39 -8.95
N LYS A 109 -3.54 3.28 -9.44
CA LYS A 109 -4.64 4.19 -9.12
C LYS A 109 -5.63 3.47 -8.22
N ARG A 110 -6.07 4.16 -7.16
CA ARG A 110 -7.15 3.66 -6.30
C ARG A 110 -8.39 3.33 -7.12
N ILE A 111 -8.98 2.19 -6.84
CA ILE A 111 -10.30 1.83 -7.33
C ILE A 111 -11.28 2.37 -6.30
N ASN A 112 -12.23 3.20 -6.71
CA ASN A 112 -13.27 3.66 -5.77
C ASN A 112 -14.13 2.45 -5.38
N SER A 113 -13.84 1.85 -4.23
CA SER A 113 -14.88 1.15 -3.48
C SER A 113 -15.81 2.23 -2.94
N LYS A 114 -17.00 2.32 -3.54
CA LYS A 114 -18.10 3.17 -3.07
C LYS A 114 -18.38 2.95 -1.59
#